data_AF-A0A7S1HC53-F1
#
_entry.id   AF-A0A7S1HC53-F1
#
_cell.length_a   1.000
_cell.length_b   1.000
_cell.length_c   1.000
_cell.angle_alpha   90.00
_cell.angle_beta   90.00
_cell.angle_gamma   90.00
#
_symmetry.space_group_name_H-M   'P 1'
#
loop_
_entity.id
_entity.type
_entity.pdbx_description
1 polymer ?
#
loop_
_entity_poly.entity_id
_entity_poly.type
_entity_poly.pdbx_seq_one_letter_code
_entity_poly.pdbx_strand_id
1 'polypeptide(L)'
;GTFLRGVIYIGRERTPAGRMGDPPSTALADTFARAGFRMGRLKTGTPPRLRASSIEYDACAVQYGDDPPKPFSFLNSTVRIGQQMTCWSTRTNQRTHDLVSKHVGLSPIFDGAGG
;
A
#
# COMPACT_ATOMS: atom_id res chain seq x y z
N GLY A 1 9.17 8.24 -7.70
CA GLY A 1 8.33 7.83 -6.55
C GLY A 1 6.90 8.33 -6.73
N THR A 2 6.09 8.37 -5.67
CA THR A 2 4.65 8.72 -5.72
C THR A 2 4.36 10.23 -5.60
N PHE A 3 5.39 11.07 -5.55
CA PHE A 3 5.27 12.51 -5.24
C PHE A 3 4.88 13.40 -6.42
N LEU A 4 5.30 13.05 -7.64
CA LEU A 4 5.13 13.89 -8.82
C LEU A 4 3.64 14.06 -9.15
N ARG A 5 3.08 15.27 -8.93
CA ARG A 5 1.62 15.56 -8.97
C ARG A 5 0.78 14.48 -8.28
N GLY A 6 1.28 13.98 -7.13
CA GLY A 6 0.63 12.93 -6.36
C GLY A 6 -0.72 13.38 -5.78
N VAL A 7 -1.67 12.44 -5.71
CA VAL A 7 -2.99 12.64 -5.11
C VAL A 7 -3.36 11.38 -4.33
N ILE A 8 -3.77 11.56 -3.07
CA ILE A 8 -4.36 10.51 -2.25
C ILE A 8 -5.87 10.49 -2.49
N TYR A 9 -6.43 9.28 -2.59
CA TYR A 9 -7.86 9.06 -2.75
C TYR A 9 -8.37 8.22 -1.57
N ILE A 10 -9.41 8.70 -0.87
CA ILE A 10 -10.11 7.96 0.18
C ILE A 10 -11.60 8.06 -0.11
N GLY A 11 -12.19 6.97 -0.62
CA GLY A 11 -13.54 7.03 -1.19
C GLY A 11 -13.62 8.10 -2.28
N ARG A 12 -14.45 9.12 -2.06
CA ARG A 12 -14.61 10.27 -2.97
C ARG A 12 -13.68 11.43 -2.68
N GLU A 13 -13.02 11.43 -1.52
CA GLU A 13 -12.12 12.51 -1.13
C GLU A 13 -10.80 12.41 -1.89
N ARG A 14 -10.28 13.57 -2.29
CA ARG A 14 -9.05 13.72 -3.07
C ARG A 14 -8.18 14.79 -2.42
N THR A 15 -6.98 14.39 -2.03
CA THR A 15 -6.03 15.30 -1.35
C THR A 15 -4.71 15.32 -2.11
N PRO A 16 -4.24 16.48 -2.60
CA PRO A 16 -2.91 16.60 -3.20
C PRO A 16 -1.84 16.22 -2.18
N ALA A 17 -1.08 15.16 -2.47
CA ALA A 17 -0.09 14.60 -1.55
C ALA A 17 0.80 13.59 -2.26
N GLY A 18 2.09 13.54 -1.90
CA GLY A 18 3.00 12.49 -2.37
C GLY A 18 2.92 11.21 -1.53
N ARG A 19 2.75 11.41 -0.23
CA ARG A 19 2.45 10.40 0.80
C ARG A 19 1.57 11.05 1.86
N MET A 20 0.96 10.24 2.74
CA MET A 20 0.14 10.78 3.82
C MET A 20 0.98 11.73 4.69
N GLY A 21 0.57 12.99 4.78
CA GLY A 21 1.30 14.05 5.51
C GLY A 21 2.31 14.84 4.68
N ASP A 22 2.70 14.37 3.48
CA ASP A 22 3.72 15.01 2.66
C ASP A 22 3.12 15.67 1.40
N PRO A 23 3.45 16.94 1.08
CA PRO A 23 2.94 17.62 -0.09
C PRO A 23 3.45 16.99 -1.41
N PRO A 24 2.71 17.15 -2.52
CA PRO A 24 3.15 16.66 -3.82
C PRO A 24 4.22 17.59 -4.42
N SER A 25 5.03 17.04 -5.35
CA SER A 25 5.93 17.84 -6.18
C SER A 25 5.23 18.25 -7.47
N THR A 26 4.94 19.54 -7.63
CA THR A 26 4.25 20.11 -8.80
C THR A 26 5.21 20.80 -9.76
N ALA A 27 6.11 21.65 -9.25
CA ALA A 27 7.04 22.43 -10.07
C ALA A 27 7.95 21.57 -10.98
N LEU A 28 8.36 20.39 -10.50
CA LEU A 28 9.15 19.46 -11.30
C LEU A 28 8.33 18.89 -12.46
N ALA A 29 7.05 18.58 -12.23
CA ALA A 29 6.17 18.09 -13.28
C ALA A 29 5.93 19.15 -14.37
N ASP A 30 5.77 20.41 -13.96
CA ASP A 30 5.61 21.52 -14.92
C ASP A 30 6.88 21.71 -15.75
N THR A 31 8.05 21.49 -15.15
CA THR A 31 9.33 21.52 -15.87
C THR A 31 9.40 20.42 -16.92
N PHE A 32 9.00 19.18 -16.59
CA PHE A 32 8.95 18.09 -17.57
C PHE A 32 7.94 18.37 -18.70
N ALA A 33 6.78 18.94 -18.37
CA ALA A 33 5.81 19.35 -19.38
C ALA A 33 6.38 20.39 -20.36
N ARG A 34 7.04 21.43 -19.84
CA ARG A 34 7.69 22.47 -20.67
C ARG A 34 8.81 21.91 -21.55
N ALA A 35 9.52 20.90 -21.07
CA ALA A 35 10.57 20.22 -21.83
C ALA A 35 10.04 19.20 -22.87
N GLY A 36 8.72 19.04 -23.02
CA GLY A 36 8.11 18.19 -24.03
C GLY A 36 8.03 16.69 -23.67
N PHE A 37 8.27 16.33 -22.40
CA PHE A 37 8.11 14.94 -21.95
C PHE A 37 6.63 14.56 -21.86
N ARG A 38 6.30 13.36 -22.33
CA ARG A 38 4.98 12.76 -22.11
C ARG A 38 4.92 12.20 -20.69
N MET A 39 3.89 12.59 -19.94
CA MET A 39 3.67 12.11 -18.56
C MET A 39 2.33 11.38 -18.46
N GLY A 40 2.34 10.21 -17.83
CA GLY A 40 1.13 9.44 -17.47
C GLY A 40 0.87 9.45 -15.97
N ARG A 41 -0.27 8.89 -15.56
CA ARG A 41 -0.60 8.68 -14.14
C ARG A 41 -0.74 7.19 -13.85
N LEU A 42 -0.20 6.77 -12.73
CA LEU A 42 -0.37 5.43 -12.17
C LEU A 42 -1.07 5.54 -10.83
N LYS A 43 -1.86 4.52 -10.49
CA LYS A 43 -2.55 4.43 -9.21
C LYS A 43 -2.14 3.15 -8.50
N THR A 44 -1.86 3.28 -7.20
CA THR A 44 -1.57 2.15 -6.31
C THR A 44 -2.40 2.33 -5.04
N GLY A 45 -2.78 1.21 -4.42
CA GLY A 45 -3.50 1.18 -3.15
C GLY A 45 -2.58 0.78 -2.01
N THR A 46 -2.96 1.15 -0.78
CA THR A 46 -2.31 0.66 0.43
C THR A 46 -3.39 0.23 1.42
N PRO A 47 -3.25 -0.92 2.09
CA PRO A 47 -4.23 -1.35 3.08
C PRO A 47 -4.22 -0.42 4.32
N PRO A 48 -5.31 -0.37 5.09
CA PRO A 48 -5.35 0.35 6.36
C PRO A 48 -4.34 -0.23 7.36
N ARG A 49 -3.87 0.59 8.31
CA ARG A 49 -3.06 0.14 9.44
C ARG A 49 -3.98 -0.11 10.63
N LEU A 50 -3.83 -1.27 11.27
CA LEU A 50 -4.65 -1.69 12.41
C LEU A 50 -3.86 -1.55 13.71
N ARG A 51 -4.56 -1.29 14.81
CA ARG A 51 -3.97 -1.31 16.16
C ARG A 51 -3.75 -2.77 16.56
N ALA A 52 -2.52 -3.16 16.88
CA ALA A 52 -2.18 -4.55 17.21
C ALA A 52 -3.04 -5.11 18.36
N SER A 53 -3.22 -4.32 19.43
CA SER A 53 -3.99 -4.74 20.61
C SER A 53 -5.49 -4.95 20.38
N SER A 54 -6.02 -4.63 19.19
CA SER A 54 -7.43 -4.84 18.85
C SER A 54 -7.65 -6.08 17.97
N ILE A 55 -6.66 -6.96 17.84
CA ILE A 55 -6.69 -8.14 16.98
C ILE A 55 -6.73 -9.40 17.86
N GLU A 56 -7.67 -10.30 17.57
CA GLU A 56 -7.75 -11.63 18.17
C GLU A 56 -6.79 -12.59 17.44
N TYR A 57 -5.53 -12.59 17.86
CA TYR A 57 -4.47 -13.35 17.20
C TYR A 57 -4.63 -14.87 17.31
N ASP A 58 -5.26 -15.36 18.38
CA ASP A 58 -5.48 -16.80 18.62
C ASP A 58 -6.42 -17.43 17.57
N ALA A 59 -7.27 -16.63 16.94
CA ALA A 59 -8.13 -17.06 15.84
C ALA A 59 -7.41 -17.09 14.48
N CYS A 60 -6.15 -16.65 14.41
CA CYS A 60 -5.35 -16.59 13.18
C CYS A 60 -4.30 -17.70 13.15
N ALA A 61 -4.00 -18.21 11.95
CA ALA A 61 -2.90 -19.16 11.79
C ALA A 61 -1.55 -18.44 11.85
N VAL A 62 -0.64 -18.89 12.71
CA VAL A 62 0.72 -18.35 12.81
C VAL A 62 1.53 -18.73 11.57
N GLN A 63 2.28 -17.77 11.02
CA GLN A 63 3.23 -17.96 9.92
C GLN A 63 4.64 -17.62 10.40
N TYR A 64 5.50 -18.63 10.43
CA TYR A 64 6.91 -18.48 10.78
C TYR A 64 7.74 -18.12 9.55
N GLY A 65 8.86 -17.45 9.76
CA GLY A 65 9.90 -17.28 8.74
C GLY A 65 10.68 -18.57 8.52
N ASP A 66 11.53 -18.59 7.50
CA ASP A 66 12.43 -19.71 7.22
C ASP A 66 13.43 -19.92 8.36
N ASP A 67 13.78 -21.18 8.63
CA ASP A 67 14.83 -21.55 9.58
C ASP A 67 15.84 -22.52 8.92
N PRO A 68 17.11 -22.12 8.72
CA PRO A 68 17.68 -20.81 9.07
C PRO A 68 17.25 -19.70 8.09
N PRO A 69 17.13 -18.44 8.57
CA PRO A 69 16.82 -17.31 7.70
C PRO A 69 17.95 -17.05 6.71
N LYS A 70 17.59 -16.79 5.45
CA LYS A 70 18.56 -16.57 4.37
C LYS A 70 18.95 -15.09 4.25
N PRO A 71 20.25 -14.76 4.17
CA PRO A 71 20.68 -13.39 3.95
C PRO A 71 20.26 -12.91 2.55
N PHE A 72 19.78 -11.68 2.47
CA PHE A 72 19.43 -11.05 1.20
C PHE A 72 20.68 -10.65 0.38
N SER A 73 21.76 -10.25 1.07
CA SER A 73 23.03 -9.88 0.45
C SER A 73 23.98 -11.06 0.41
N PHE A 74 24.62 -11.29 -0.75
CA PHE A 74 25.68 -12.28 -0.92
C PHE A 74 26.93 -12.01 -0.08
N LEU A 75 27.10 -10.78 0.43
CA LEU A 75 28.23 -10.41 1.29
C LEU A 75 28.07 -10.92 2.73
N ASN A 76 26.90 -11.42 3.09
CA ASN A 76 26.61 -11.94 4.43
C ASN A 76 26.44 -13.47 4.35
N SER A 77 27.09 -14.18 5.28
CA SER A 77 26.88 -15.62 5.47
C SER A 77 25.68 -15.94 6.37
N THR A 78 25.21 -14.97 7.16
CA THR A 78 24.09 -15.13 8.10
C THR A 78 23.20 -13.88 8.14
N VAL A 79 21.95 -14.06 8.57
CA VAL A 79 21.05 -12.95 8.89
C VAL A 79 21.33 -12.48 10.32
N ARG A 80 21.70 -11.21 10.48
CA ARG A 80 22.01 -10.59 11.78
C ARG A 80 20.75 -10.18 12.52
N ILE A 81 19.97 -11.14 13.01
CA ILE A 81 18.82 -10.87 13.89
C ILE A 81 18.84 -11.81 15.09
N GLY A 82 18.31 -11.34 16.23
CA GLY A 82 18.18 -12.18 17.42
C GLY A 82 16.97 -13.12 17.35
N GLN A 83 15.79 -12.59 17.03
CA GLN A 83 14.55 -13.36 16.92
C GLN A 83 13.74 -12.89 15.72
N GLN A 84 13.25 -13.84 14.91
CA GLN A 84 12.30 -13.56 13.82
C GLN A 84 10.92 -13.26 14.42
N MET A 85 10.27 -12.19 13.95
CA MET A 85 8.86 -11.97 14.25
C MET A 85 8.00 -12.91 13.42
N THR A 86 6.93 -13.42 14.02
CA THR A 86 5.89 -14.17 13.31
C THR A 86 4.92 -13.24 12.59
N CYS A 87 4.34 -13.73 11.51
CA CYS A 87 3.15 -13.14 10.89
C CYS A 87 1.91 -13.97 11.24
N TRP A 88 0.73 -13.44 10.97
CA TRP A 88 -0.55 -14.13 11.17
C TRP A 88 -1.35 -14.14 9.87
N SER A 89 -2.02 -15.25 9.61
CA SER A 89 -2.83 -15.48 8.41
C SER A 89 -4.29 -15.64 8.76
N THR A 90 -5.15 -14.98 7.98
CA THR A 90 -6.60 -15.10 8.04
C THR A 90 -7.19 -14.99 6.64
N ARG A 91 -8.50 -15.17 6.50
CA ARG A 91 -9.21 -15.15 5.21
C ARG A 91 -10.44 -14.27 5.31
N THR A 92 -10.79 -13.63 4.20
CA THR A 92 -12.10 -12.99 4.06
C THR A 92 -13.19 -14.05 3.95
N ASN A 93 -14.44 -13.65 4.17
CA ASN A 93 -15.61 -14.51 4.04
C ASN A 93 -16.70 -13.83 3.20
N GLN A 94 -17.80 -14.54 2.96
CA GLN A 94 -18.90 -14.05 2.14
C GLN A 94 -19.44 -12.70 2.62
N ARG A 95 -19.59 -12.53 3.94
CA ARG A 95 -20.06 -11.26 4.52
C ARG A 95 -19.13 -10.09 4.18
N THR A 96 -17.80 -10.31 4.20
CA THR A 96 -16.84 -9.29 3.75
C THR A 96 -17.03 -8.95 2.27
N HIS A 97 -17.23 -9.97 1.42
CA HIS A 97 -17.40 -9.78 -0.03
C HIS A 97 -18.69 -9.04 -0.35
N ASP A 98 -19.78 -9.34 0.35
CA ASP A 98 -21.07 -8.65 0.20
C ASP A 98 -20.95 -7.17 0.59
N LEU A 99 -20.24 -6.88 1.68
CA LEU A 99 -19.99 -5.50 2.13
C LEU A 99 -19.16 -4.71 1.11
N VAL A 100 -18.11 -5.31 0.55
CA VAL A 100 -17.30 -4.65 -0.49
C VAL A 100 -18.13 -4.44 -1.75
N SER A 101 -18.87 -5.45 -2.21
CA SER A 101 -19.72 -5.38 -3.40
C SER A 101 -20.77 -4.28 -3.29
N LYS A 102 -21.43 -4.16 -2.13
CA LYS A 102 -22.43 -3.11 -1.86
C LYS A 102 -21.87 -1.69 -1.99
N HIS A 103 -20.58 -1.49 -1.73
CA HIS A 103 -19.94 -0.16 -1.70
C HIS A 103 -18.90 0.04 -2.80
N VAL A 104 -18.77 -0.88 -3.75
CA VAL A 104 -17.72 -0.83 -4.80
C VAL A 104 -17.76 0.46 -5.61
N GLY A 105 -18.95 1.04 -5.82
CA GLY A 105 -19.13 2.33 -6.51
C GLY A 105 -18.58 3.55 -5.77
N LEU A 106 -18.12 3.41 -4.53
CA LEU A 106 -17.41 4.46 -3.79
C LEU A 106 -15.89 4.35 -3.95
N SER A 107 -15.40 3.25 -4.52
CA SER A 107 -13.96 3.00 -4.66
C SER A 107 -13.39 3.83 -5.80
N PRO A 108 -12.31 4.60 -5.56
CA PRO A 108 -11.66 5.39 -6.58
C PRO A 108 -10.75 4.53 -7.48
N ILE A 109 -10.81 3.19 -7.37
CA ILE A 109 -10.16 2.26 -8.30
C ILE A 109 -11.15 1.84 -9.39
N PHE A 110 -12.46 1.93 -9.11
CA PHE A 110 -13.53 1.51 -10.01
C PHE A 110 -14.35 2.68 -10.57
N ASP A 111 -14.06 3.92 -10.14
CA ASP A 111 -14.49 5.08 -10.92
C ASP A 111 -13.74 5.02 -12.25
N GLY A 112 -14.46 4.93 -13.38
CA GLY A 112 -13.90 4.79 -14.73
C GLY A 112 -13.03 5.95 -15.21
N ALA A 113 -12.38 6.70 -14.32
CA ALA A 113 -11.34 7.68 -14.59
C ALA A 113 -10.01 6.97 -14.88
N GLY A 114 -9.98 6.22 -15.99
CA GLY A 114 -8.74 6.01 -16.72
C GLY A 114 -8.34 7.34 -17.38
N GLY A 115 -7.14 7.84 -17.06
CA GLY A 115 -6.54 9.01 -17.71
C GLY A 115 -6.72 10.31 -16.95
#